data_AF-A0A1V6PBP6-F1
#
_entry.id   AF-A0A1V6PBP6-F1
#
_cell.length_a   1.000
_cell.length_b   1.000
_cell.length_c   1.000
_cell.angle_alpha   90.00
_cell.angle_beta   90.00
_cell.angle_gamma   90.00
#
_symmetry.space_group_name_H-M   'P 1'
#
loop_
_entity.id
_entity.type
_entity.pdbx_description
1 polymer ?
#
loop_
_entity_poly.entity_id
_entity_poly.type
_entity_poly.pdbx_seq_one_letter_code
_entity_poly.pdbx_strand_id
1 'polypeptide(L)'
;MINPQDRFWSDSQNYCGPSENPTTKTYCNVWDWDQLRMVKVKGTAKLFPPEEDRELTILAQYADYLSPEVRAITVDDDGLLTGVSTDLEEDDILFLAYIPFSLCGSLTDCRTIQYSKLQELDRLGPFVDLVSYEDESGIPQKVAFKFNVLNKPLRLQMAWDGLNLLKSLPPHPNIIPFDRVVLEDQESRVIGFTTKYIPGGTLANPKILFRFEWLQQLTQVVDFLNLELGIMHQDIVGRR
;
A
#
# COMPACT_ATOMS: atom_id res chain seq x y z
N MET A 1 -7.15 -11.07 4.41
CA MET A 1 -5.75 -11.27 4.80
C MET A 1 -4.97 -11.07 3.53
N ILE A 2 -3.93 -10.24 3.57
CA ILE A 2 -3.09 -9.99 2.40
C ILE A 2 -2.59 -11.33 1.85
N ASN A 3 -2.51 -11.47 0.54
CA ASN A 3 -1.91 -12.66 -0.05
C ASN A 3 -0.47 -12.77 0.47
N PRO A 4 -0.01 -13.92 0.98
CA PRO A 4 1.35 -14.06 1.50
C PRO A 4 2.45 -13.63 0.51
N GLN A 5 2.19 -13.76 -0.80
CA GLN A 5 3.10 -13.30 -1.86
C GLN A 5 3.21 -11.78 -1.96
N ASP A 6 2.18 -11.05 -1.50
CA ASP A 6 2.09 -9.59 -1.53
C ASP A 6 2.51 -8.97 -0.19
N ARG A 7 2.87 -9.76 0.83
CA ARG A 7 3.25 -9.28 2.17
C ARG A 7 4.49 -8.40 2.16
N PHE A 8 5.45 -8.70 1.29
CA PHE A 8 6.73 -7.98 1.27
C PHE A 8 6.89 -7.17 -0.02
N TRP A 9 7.47 -5.98 0.10
CA TRP A 9 7.81 -5.14 -1.05
C TRP A 9 9.23 -4.60 -0.92
N SER A 10 10.05 -4.71 -1.97
CA SER A 10 11.45 -4.24 -1.97
C SER A 10 11.60 -2.89 -2.66
N ASP A 11 12.38 -2.00 -2.07
CA ASP A 11 12.75 -0.69 -2.62
C ASP A 11 13.97 -0.74 -3.56
N SER A 12 14.21 -1.88 -4.21
CA SER A 12 15.37 -2.18 -5.06
C SER A 12 16.72 -2.30 -4.33
N GLN A 13 17.66 -2.93 -5.01
CA GLN A 13 18.99 -3.29 -4.50
C GLN A 13 19.98 -2.12 -4.62
N ASN A 14 20.70 -1.83 -3.54
CA ASN A 14 21.73 -0.80 -3.48
C ASN A 14 23.13 -1.43 -3.38
N TYR A 15 23.96 -1.20 -4.39
CA TYR A 15 25.30 -1.78 -4.47
C TYR A 15 26.38 -0.77 -4.06
N CYS A 16 27.22 -1.13 -3.09
CA CYS A 16 28.38 -0.34 -2.69
C CYS A 16 29.61 -0.64 -3.55
N GLY A 17 29.44 -0.65 -4.88
CA GLY A 17 30.47 -1.02 -5.86
C GLY A 17 29.87 -1.62 -7.13
N PRO A 18 30.70 -2.13 -8.06
CA PRO A 18 30.22 -2.81 -9.26
C PRO A 18 29.37 -4.04 -8.89
N SER A 19 28.16 -4.14 -9.45
CA SER A 19 27.24 -5.25 -9.22
C SER A 19 27.76 -6.57 -9.76
N GLU A 20 28.67 -6.54 -10.74
CA GLU A 20 29.30 -7.72 -11.33
C GLU A 20 30.31 -8.38 -10.39
N ASN A 21 30.80 -7.64 -9.37
CA ASN A 21 31.68 -8.22 -8.37
C ASN A 21 30.84 -8.91 -7.28
N PRO A 22 30.90 -10.25 -7.16
CA PRO A 22 30.07 -11.00 -6.23
C PRO A 22 30.31 -10.65 -4.76
N THR A 23 31.48 -10.11 -4.41
CA THR A 23 31.80 -9.71 -3.03
C THR A 23 31.37 -8.27 -2.71
N THR A 24 30.80 -7.54 -3.67
CA THR A 24 30.29 -6.19 -3.45
C THR A 24 29.20 -6.25 -2.38
N LYS A 25 29.37 -5.44 -1.33
CA LYS A 25 28.34 -5.27 -0.31
C LYS A 25 27.11 -4.64 -0.93
N THR A 26 25.95 -5.17 -0.59
CA THR A 26 24.66 -4.71 -1.09
C THR A 26 23.63 -4.76 0.03
N TYR A 27 22.62 -3.94 -0.09
CA TYR A 27 21.47 -3.97 0.80
C TYR A 27 20.19 -3.62 0.05
N CYS A 28 19.07 -4.11 0.58
CA CYS A 28 17.73 -3.83 0.09
C CYS A 28 16.88 -3.39 1.26
N ASN A 29 15.98 -2.43 1.03
CA ASN A 29 14.97 -2.07 2.01
C ASN A 29 13.69 -2.81 1.69
N VAL A 30 13.23 -3.64 2.61
CA VAL A 30 12.02 -4.45 2.43
C VAL A 30 10.94 -3.96 3.39
N TRP A 31 9.80 -3.58 2.84
CA TRP A 31 8.60 -3.25 3.59
C TRP A 31 7.82 -4.51 3.93
N ASP A 32 7.49 -4.70 5.20
CA ASP A 32 6.58 -5.74 5.69
C ASP A 32 5.18 -5.15 5.87
N TRP A 33 4.26 -5.53 4.99
CA TRP A 33 2.87 -5.09 5.03
C TRP A 33 2.10 -5.63 6.21
N ASP A 34 2.53 -6.70 6.90
CA ASP A 34 1.88 -7.24 8.11
C ASP A 34 2.36 -6.54 9.38
N GLN A 35 3.60 -6.06 9.40
CA GLN A 35 4.16 -5.37 10.57
C GLN A 35 4.23 -3.85 10.39
N LEU A 36 3.88 -3.33 9.20
CA LEU A 36 3.92 -1.93 8.80
C LEU A 36 5.27 -1.27 9.13
N ARG A 37 6.35 -1.97 8.82
CA ARG A 37 7.73 -1.49 9.03
C ARG A 37 8.64 -1.85 7.88
N MET A 38 9.72 -1.10 7.77
CA MET A 38 10.82 -1.39 6.86
C MET A 38 11.93 -2.13 7.61
N VAL A 39 12.50 -3.14 6.97
CA VAL A 39 13.69 -3.86 7.44
C VAL A 39 14.73 -3.85 6.33
N LYS A 40 15.94 -3.40 6.68
CA LYS A 40 17.09 -3.39 5.77
C LYS A 40 17.75 -4.76 5.75
N VAL A 41 17.81 -5.40 4.59
CA VAL A 41 18.44 -6.71 4.39
C VAL A 41 19.80 -6.50 3.75
N LYS A 42 20.87 -6.94 4.41
CA LYS A 42 22.27 -6.73 3.96
C LYS A 42 22.95 -8.04 3.61
N GLY A 43 23.78 -8.01 2.58
CA GLY A 43 24.66 -9.12 2.20
C GLY A 43 25.56 -8.76 1.02
N THR A 44 25.70 -9.67 0.06
CA THR A 44 26.63 -9.55 -1.07
C THR A 44 25.90 -9.61 -2.41
N ALA A 45 26.48 -9.01 -3.45
CA ALA A 45 25.91 -9.00 -4.81
C ALA A 45 25.70 -10.42 -5.37
N LYS A 46 26.45 -11.40 -4.87
CA LYS A 46 26.24 -12.82 -5.18
C LYS A 46 24.87 -13.32 -4.73
N LEU A 47 24.39 -12.88 -3.56
CA LEU A 47 23.10 -13.27 -3.01
C LEU A 47 21.94 -12.46 -3.58
N PHE A 48 22.16 -11.19 -3.88
CA PHE A 48 21.16 -10.29 -4.44
C PHE A 48 21.55 -9.91 -5.88
N PRO A 49 21.28 -10.78 -6.86
CA PRO A 49 21.50 -10.42 -8.26
C PRO A 49 20.43 -9.40 -8.72
N PRO A 50 20.73 -8.52 -9.69
CA PRO A 50 19.83 -7.44 -10.13
C PRO A 50 18.46 -7.88 -10.64
N GLU A 51 18.31 -9.15 -11.04
CA GLU A 51 17.14 -9.68 -11.73
C GLU A 51 16.19 -10.46 -10.81
N GLU A 52 16.56 -10.70 -9.54
CA GLU A 52 15.77 -11.52 -8.60
C GLU A 52 15.56 -10.82 -7.26
N ASP A 53 14.30 -10.76 -6.79
CA ASP A 53 13.90 -10.20 -5.50
C ASP A 53 14.13 -11.21 -4.34
N ARG A 54 15.34 -11.74 -4.20
CA ARG A 54 15.67 -12.77 -3.20
C ARG A 54 15.52 -12.29 -1.76
N GLU A 55 15.71 -11.00 -1.51
CA GLU A 55 15.54 -10.35 -0.21
C GLU A 55 14.14 -10.58 0.38
N LEU A 56 13.10 -10.70 -0.45
CA LEU A 56 11.74 -10.95 0.02
C LEU A 56 11.63 -12.34 0.65
N THR A 57 12.20 -13.34 -0.02
CA THR A 57 12.18 -14.73 0.46
C THR A 57 13.07 -14.91 1.68
N ILE A 58 14.18 -14.18 1.75
CA ILE A 58 15.08 -14.19 2.92
C ILE A 58 14.37 -13.58 4.12
N LEU A 59 13.82 -12.37 3.98
CA LEU A 59 13.15 -11.72 5.11
C LEU A 59 11.94 -12.52 5.58
N ALA A 60 11.18 -13.12 4.67
CA ALA A 60 10.02 -13.94 5.01
C ALA A 60 10.34 -15.08 5.99
N GLN A 61 11.56 -15.63 5.98
CA GLN A 61 11.96 -16.70 6.91
C GLN A 61 12.12 -16.21 8.35
N TYR A 62 12.45 -14.92 8.53
CA TYR A 62 12.82 -14.36 9.82
C TYR A 62 11.79 -13.36 10.36
N ALA A 63 11.01 -12.72 9.51
CA ALA A 63 10.17 -11.56 9.82
C ALA A 63 9.32 -11.71 11.09
N ASP A 64 8.69 -12.88 11.27
CA ASP A 64 7.79 -13.16 12.40
C ASP A 64 8.53 -13.44 13.72
N TYR A 65 9.85 -13.67 13.66
CA TYR A 65 10.71 -13.93 14.81
C TYR A 65 11.58 -12.72 15.20
N LEU A 66 11.65 -11.70 14.34
CA LEU A 66 12.44 -10.50 14.59
C LEU A 66 11.72 -9.61 15.62
N SER A 67 12.47 -9.15 16.63
CA SER A 67 11.99 -8.10 17.54
C SER A 67 11.51 -6.87 16.75
N PRO A 68 10.43 -6.17 17.17
CA PRO A 68 9.99 -4.91 16.58
C PRO A 68 11.08 -3.83 16.49
N GLU A 69 12.09 -3.89 17.35
CA GLU A 69 13.20 -2.93 17.41
C GLU A 69 14.27 -3.16 16.31
N VAL A 70 14.27 -4.33 15.67
CA VAL A 70 15.24 -4.65 14.60
C VAL A 70 14.97 -3.77 13.38
N ARG A 71 16.03 -3.10 12.91
CA ARG A 71 16.03 -2.21 11.73
C ARG A 71 16.76 -2.83 10.55
N ALA A 72 17.79 -3.63 10.81
CA ALA A 72 18.48 -4.35 9.75
C ALA A 72 18.84 -5.79 10.13
N ILE A 73 18.93 -6.63 9.12
CA ILE A 73 19.47 -7.99 9.20
C ILE A 73 20.65 -8.12 8.25
N THR A 74 21.63 -8.93 8.64
CA THR A 74 22.77 -9.30 7.78
C THR A 74 22.72 -10.79 7.54
N VAL A 75 22.87 -11.19 6.28
CA VAL A 75 22.87 -12.59 5.84
C VAL A 75 24.16 -12.94 5.11
N ASP A 76 24.56 -14.20 5.19
CA ASP A 76 25.66 -14.75 4.38
C ASP A 76 25.21 -15.14 2.96
N ASP A 77 26.13 -15.64 2.15
CA ASP A 77 25.88 -16.06 0.76
C ASP A 77 24.87 -17.23 0.63
N ASP A 78 24.57 -17.93 1.73
CA ASP A 78 23.57 -19.00 1.78
C ASP A 78 22.19 -18.48 2.25
N GLY A 79 22.08 -17.18 2.55
CA GLY A 79 20.86 -16.54 3.05
C GLY A 79 20.61 -16.76 4.55
N LEU A 80 21.61 -17.25 5.29
CA LEU A 80 21.49 -17.50 6.72
C LEU A 80 21.78 -16.22 7.50
N LEU A 81 20.97 -15.98 8.54
CA LEU A 81 21.10 -14.82 9.41
C LEU A 81 22.42 -14.88 10.19
N THR A 82 23.28 -13.88 9.98
CA THR A 82 24.57 -13.73 10.67
C THR A 82 24.59 -12.57 11.67
N GLY A 83 23.64 -11.63 11.56
CA GLY A 83 23.53 -10.52 12.48
C GLY A 83 22.23 -9.74 12.38
N VAL A 84 21.89 -9.04 13.46
CA VAL A 84 20.76 -8.10 13.54
C VAL A 84 21.25 -6.76 14.07
N SER A 85 20.59 -5.68 13.66
CA SER A 85 20.88 -4.31 14.09
C SER A 85 19.60 -3.64 14.55
N THR A 86 19.70 -2.88 15.65
CA THR A 86 18.65 -2.01 16.18
C THR A 86 19.02 -0.54 16.03
N ASP A 87 20.05 -0.23 15.22
CA ASP A 87 20.50 1.14 14.99
C ASP A 87 19.44 1.94 14.23
N LEU A 88 19.09 3.11 14.77
CA LEU A 88 18.08 4.00 14.20
C LEU A 88 18.56 4.66 12.92
N GLU A 89 19.87 4.81 12.71
CA GLU A 89 20.43 5.30 11.45
C GLU A 89 20.20 4.32 10.28
N GLU A 90 19.79 3.09 10.59
CA GLU A 90 19.44 2.07 9.60
C GLU A 90 17.94 1.99 9.32
N ASP A 91 17.15 2.79 10.03
CA ASP A 91 15.72 2.96 9.77
C ASP A 91 15.52 3.89 8.57
N ASP A 92 15.44 3.28 7.38
CA ASP A 92 15.20 3.99 6.13
C ASP A 92 13.72 4.33 5.92
N ILE A 93 12.86 4.21 6.95
CA ILE A 93 11.52 4.81 6.92
C ILE A 93 11.68 6.34 6.91
N LEU A 94 11.94 6.87 5.73
CA LEU A 94 12.05 8.30 5.50
C LEU A 94 10.72 8.95 5.87
N PHE A 95 10.83 10.09 6.55
CA PHE A 95 9.73 10.98 6.91
C PHE A 95 8.69 11.11 5.77
N LEU A 96 7.50 10.54 6.00
CA LEU A 96 6.35 10.76 5.13
C LEU A 96 5.78 12.14 5.45
N ALA A 97 6.14 13.11 4.63
CA ALA A 97 5.65 14.49 4.76
C ALA A 97 4.18 14.58 4.30
N TYR A 98 3.25 13.99 5.05
CA TYR A 98 1.82 14.15 4.78
C TYR A 98 1.43 15.63 4.84
N ILE A 99 0.59 16.08 3.91
CA ILE A 99 0.23 17.49 3.80
C ILE A 99 -0.81 17.81 4.89
N PRO A 100 -0.62 18.88 5.68
CA PRO A 100 -1.65 19.35 6.61
C PRO A 100 -2.98 19.61 5.89
N PHE A 101 -4.08 19.10 6.42
CA PHE A 101 -5.41 19.24 5.80
C PHE A 101 -5.81 20.70 5.57
N SER A 102 -5.37 21.61 6.45
CA SER A 102 -5.60 23.05 6.32
C SER A 102 -5.02 23.70 5.06
N LEU A 103 -4.01 23.07 4.44
CA LEU A 103 -3.43 23.52 3.17
C LEU A 103 -4.12 22.89 1.96
N CYS A 104 -4.99 21.91 2.17
CA CYS A 104 -5.63 21.12 1.13
C CYS A 104 -7.01 21.69 0.77
N GLY A 105 -7.03 22.88 0.15
CA GLY A 105 -8.27 23.58 -0.21
C GLY A 105 -9.26 22.74 -1.04
N SER A 106 -8.79 21.77 -1.83
CA SER A 106 -9.66 20.87 -2.61
C SER A 106 -10.44 19.86 -1.77
N LEU A 107 -10.09 19.69 -0.49
CA LEU A 107 -10.67 18.69 0.41
C LEU A 107 -11.57 19.29 1.50
N THR A 108 -11.77 20.61 1.53
CA THR A 108 -12.49 21.30 2.61
C THR A 108 -13.93 20.82 2.79
N ASP A 109 -14.59 20.44 1.69
CA ASP A 109 -15.98 19.98 1.70
C ASP A 109 -16.09 18.45 1.91
N CYS A 110 -14.96 17.75 2.03
CA CYS A 110 -14.97 16.32 2.25
C CYS A 110 -15.20 16.02 3.74
N ARG A 111 -15.98 14.97 4.01
CA ARG A 111 -16.05 14.40 5.36
C ARG A 111 -14.68 13.85 5.76
N THR A 112 -14.33 14.02 7.03
CA THR A 112 -13.06 13.57 7.58
C THR A 112 -13.27 12.53 8.68
N ILE A 113 -12.22 11.77 8.98
CA ILE A 113 -12.14 10.88 10.14
C ILE A 113 -10.70 10.82 10.64
N GLN A 114 -10.54 10.73 11.96
CA GLN A 114 -9.23 10.55 12.59
C GLN A 114 -8.80 9.09 12.49
N TYR A 115 -7.51 8.86 12.23
CA TYR A 115 -6.95 7.51 12.06
C TYR A 115 -7.18 6.64 13.29
N SER A 116 -7.03 7.18 14.51
CA SER A 116 -7.31 6.45 15.76
C SER A 116 -8.74 5.91 15.89
N LYS A 117 -9.70 6.41 15.10
CA LYS A 117 -11.09 5.90 15.08
C LYS A 117 -11.29 4.73 14.12
N LEU A 118 -10.29 4.41 13.31
CA LEU A 118 -10.33 3.28 12.40
C LEU A 118 -9.81 2.04 13.13
N GLN A 119 -10.66 1.02 13.21
CA GLN A 119 -10.27 -0.31 13.68
C GLN A 119 -9.95 -1.19 12.48
N GLU A 120 -8.72 -1.69 12.41
CA GLU A 120 -8.33 -2.67 11.39
C GLU A 120 -9.12 -3.98 11.60
N LEU A 121 -9.77 -4.44 10.53
CA LEU A 121 -10.48 -5.72 10.49
C LEU A 121 -9.71 -6.76 9.68
N ASP A 122 -9.07 -6.34 8.59
CA ASP A 122 -8.30 -7.19 7.70
C ASP A 122 -7.41 -6.34 6.78
N ARG A 123 -6.48 -6.98 6.07
CA ARG A 123 -5.68 -6.36 4.99
C ARG A 123 -6.13 -6.93 3.65
N LEU A 124 -6.53 -6.04 2.74
CA LEU A 124 -7.03 -6.41 1.41
C LEU A 124 -5.91 -6.49 0.38
N GLY A 125 -4.82 -5.77 0.61
CA GLY A 125 -3.62 -5.77 -0.22
C GLY A 125 -2.65 -4.69 0.21
N PRO A 126 -1.50 -4.56 -0.48
CA PRO A 126 -0.60 -3.43 -0.28
C PRO A 126 -1.38 -2.11 -0.34
N PHE A 127 -1.12 -1.22 0.61
CA PHE A 127 -1.75 0.12 0.70
C PHE A 127 -3.26 0.14 0.97
N VAL A 128 -3.90 -1.02 1.21
CA VAL A 128 -5.36 -1.11 1.35
C VAL A 128 -5.77 -2.01 2.51
N ASP A 129 -6.27 -1.38 3.56
CA ASP A 129 -6.79 -2.06 4.74
C ASP A 129 -8.33 -2.09 4.72
N LEU A 130 -8.91 -3.18 5.18
CA LEU A 130 -10.32 -3.23 5.57
C LEU A 130 -10.42 -2.75 7.01
N VAL A 131 -11.14 -1.65 7.21
CA VAL A 131 -11.31 -1.05 8.53
C VAL A 131 -12.79 -0.88 8.86
N SER A 132 -13.09 -0.72 10.14
CA SER A 132 -14.38 -0.24 10.62
C SER A 132 -14.27 1.02 11.44
N TYR A 133 -15.34 1.81 11.43
CA TYR A 133 -15.51 2.96 12.33
C TYR A 133 -16.99 3.12 12.69
N GLU A 134 -17.28 3.85 13.77
CA GLU A 134 -18.65 4.27 14.10
C GLU A 134 -18.96 5.61 13.45
N ASP A 135 -20.04 5.69 12.69
CA ASP A 135 -20.49 6.94 12.09
C ASP A 135 -21.10 7.90 13.12
N GLU A 136 -21.58 9.06 12.65
CA GLU A 136 -22.18 10.09 13.51
C GLU A 136 -23.41 9.59 14.29
N SER A 137 -24.03 8.48 13.87
CA SER A 137 -25.16 7.84 14.55
C SER A 137 -24.75 6.65 15.42
N GLY A 138 -23.45 6.37 15.55
CA GLY A 138 -22.92 5.20 16.27
C GLY A 138 -23.09 3.90 15.52
N ILE A 139 -23.38 3.94 14.20
CA ILE A 139 -23.55 2.73 13.40
C ILE A 139 -22.18 2.30 12.86
N PRO A 140 -21.77 1.03 13.04
CA PRO A 140 -20.53 0.53 12.48
C PRO A 140 -20.56 0.52 10.95
N GLN A 141 -19.62 1.22 10.34
CA GLN A 141 -19.37 1.21 8.90
C GLN A 141 -18.14 0.37 8.61
N LYS A 142 -18.18 -0.39 7.51
CA LYS A 142 -17.02 -1.12 6.97
C LYS A 142 -16.56 -0.45 5.69
N VAL A 143 -15.27 -0.11 5.62
CA VAL A 143 -14.69 0.64 4.51
C VAL A 143 -13.30 0.12 4.15
N ALA A 144 -12.91 0.34 2.90
CA ALA A 144 -11.53 0.12 2.47
C ALA A 144 -10.74 1.42 2.67
N PHE A 145 -9.75 1.40 3.55
CA PHE A 145 -8.82 2.50 3.79
C PHE A 145 -7.63 2.38 2.85
N LYS A 146 -7.40 3.42 2.04
CA LYS A 146 -6.31 3.52 1.08
C LYS A 146 -5.33 4.59 1.55
N PHE A 147 -4.06 4.23 1.67
CA PHE A 147 -3.02 5.11 2.24
C PHE A 147 -1.67 4.88 1.56
N ASN A 148 -0.69 5.75 1.79
CA ASN A 148 0.64 5.59 1.22
C ASN A 148 1.74 5.73 2.28
N VAL A 149 2.45 4.63 2.52
CA VAL A 149 3.57 4.55 3.48
C VAL A 149 4.95 4.70 2.84
N LEU A 150 5.01 4.86 1.51
CA LEU A 150 6.29 4.97 0.82
C LEU A 150 6.60 6.43 0.50
N ASN A 151 7.77 6.91 0.94
CA ASN A 151 8.26 8.26 0.62
C ASN A 151 8.81 8.34 -0.82
N LYS A 152 8.02 7.89 -1.79
CA LYS A 152 8.32 7.98 -3.23
C LYS A 152 7.45 9.05 -3.85
N PRO A 153 8.02 10.11 -4.45
CA PRO A 153 7.26 11.21 -5.03
C PRO A 153 6.13 10.75 -5.98
N LEU A 154 6.43 9.78 -6.86
CA LEU A 154 5.44 9.22 -7.77
C LEU A 154 4.29 8.51 -7.04
N ARG A 155 4.57 7.76 -5.96
CA ARG A 155 3.53 7.06 -5.18
C ARG A 155 2.65 8.03 -4.41
N LEU A 156 3.26 9.05 -3.81
CA LEU A 156 2.54 10.13 -3.14
C LEU A 156 1.64 10.87 -4.12
N GLN A 157 2.15 11.21 -5.31
CA GLN A 157 1.36 11.83 -6.37
C GLN A 157 0.19 10.95 -6.81
N MET A 158 0.42 9.65 -7.08
CA MET A 158 -0.65 8.72 -7.47
C MET A 158 -1.74 8.60 -6.41
N ALA A 159 -1.38 8.54 -5.12
CA ALA A 159 -2.35 8.51 -4.03
C ALA A 159 -3.17 9.81 -3.97
N TRP A 160 -2.50 10.96 -4.17
CA TRP A 160 -3.13 12.27 -4.21
C TRP A 160 -4.09 12.46 -5.39
N ASP A 161 -3.67 12.04 -6.58
CA ASP A 161 -4.47 12.08 -7.80
C ASP A 161 -5.70 11.17 -7.67
N GLY A 162 -5.52 9.95 -7.12
CA GLY A 162 -6.60 9.01 -6.87
C GLY A 162 -7.65 9.57 -5.89
N LEU A 163 -7.22 10.21 -4.80
CA LEU A 163 -8.10 10.90 -3.85
C LEU A 163 -8.89 12.01 -4.55
N ASN A 164 -8.20 12.93 -5.24
CA ASN A 164 -8.85 14.09 -5.86
C ASN A 164 -9.76 13.72 -7.03
N LEU A 165 -9.43 12.68 -7.79
CA LEU A 165 -10.28 12.14 -8.84
C LEU A 165 -11.55 11.55 -8.22
N LEU A 166 -11.42 10.61 -7.29
CA LEU A 166 -12.54 9.85 -6.77
C LEU A 166 -13.55 10.72 -6.01
N LYS A 167 -13.08 11.71 -5.22
CA LYS A 167 -13.97 12.64 -4.52
C LYS A 167 -14.78 13.53 -5.48
N SER A 168 -14.30 13.71 -6.71
CA SER A 168 -14.86 14.64 -7.69
C SER A 168 -15.69 13.94 -8.76
N LEU A 169 -15.72 12.60 -8.79
CA LEU A 169 -16.54 11.84 -9.73
C LEU A 169 -18.03 12.01 -9.41
N PRO A 170 -18.90 12.12 -10.43
CA PRO A 170 -20.34 12.03 -10.21
C PRO A 170 -20.71 10.65 -9.66
N PRO A 171 -21.79 10.53 -8.86
CA PRO A 171 -22.27 9.23 -8.41
C PRO A 171 -22.60 8.31 -9.59
N HIS A 172 -22.06 7.09 -9.57
CA HIS A 172 -22.35 6.04 -10.54
C HIS A 172 -22.56 4.71 -9.82
N PRO A 173 -23.60 3.91 -10.13
CA PRO A 173 -23.96 2.71 -9.37
C PRO A 173 -22.86 1.62 -9.34
N ASN A 174 -22.01 1.60 -10.36
CA ASN A 174 -20.92 0.62 -10.50
C ASN A 174 -19.52 1.23 -10.28
N ILE A 175 -19.42 2.46 -9.79
CA ILE A 175 -18.14 3.04 -9.32
C ILE A 175 -18.18 3.11 -7.80
N ILE A 176 -17.11 2.65 -7.15
CA ILE A 176 -17.03 2.64 -5.69
C ILE A 176 -17.03 4.10 -5.19
N PRO A 177 -17.97 4.50 -4.33
CA PRO A 177 -18.03 5.87 -3.84
C PRO A 177 -16.89 6.18 -2.86
N PHE A 178 -16.40 7.41 -2.96
CA PHE A 178 -15.60 8.06 -1.92
C PHE A 178 -16.39 8.15 -0.62
N ASP A 179 -15.74 7.91 0.53
CA ASP A 179 -16.39 8.03 1.84
C ASP A 179 -15.85 9.23 2.64
N ARG A 180 -14.58 9.16 3.08
CA ARG A 180 -13.95 10.18 3.94
C ARG A 180 -12.45 10.34 3.68
N VAL A 181 -11.92 11.52 3.95
CA VAL A 181 -10.48 11.77 4.11
C VAL A 181 -10.05 11.28 5.49
N VAL A 182 -8.93 10.56 5.56
CA VAL A 182 -8.35 10.10 6.83
C VAL A 182 -7.23 11.05 7.24
N LEU A 183 -7.32 11.53 8.47
CA LEU A 183 -6.38 12.45 9.07
C LEU A 183 -5.60 11.73 10.18
N GLU A 184 -4.32 12.02 10.31
CA GLU A 184 -3.59 11.66 11.52
C GLU A 184 -3.99 12.58 12.70
N ASP A 185 -3.84 12.05 13.90
CA ASP A 185 -4.45 12.57 15.13
C ASP A 185 -3.82 13.85 15.70
N GLN A 186 -2.54 14.13 15.43
CA GLN A 186 -1.79 15.22 16.06
C GLN A 186 -1.85 16.53 15.26
N GLU A 187 -1.47 16.50 13.99
CA GLU A 187 -1.35 17.70 13.14
C GLU A 187 -2.45 17.75 12.04
N SER A 188 -3.39 16.81 12.05
CA SER A 188 -4.45 16.67 11.03
C SER A 188 -3.91 16.62 9.60
N ARG A 189 -2.81 15.91 9.37
CA ARG A 189 -2.26 15.66 8.03
C ARG A 189 -3.03 14.56 7.31
N VAL A 190 -3.16 14.70 6.00
CA VAL A 190 -3.88 13.77 5.14
C VAL A 190 -3.03 12.53 4.90
N ILE A 191 -3.39 11.41 5.53
CA ILE A 191 -2.67 10.14 5.38
C ILE A 191 -3.26 9.23 4.29
N GLY A 192 -4.52 9.46 3.93
CA GLY A 192 -5.23 8.64 2.96
C GLY A 192 -6.71 8.94 2.91
N PHE A 193 -7.48 7.99 2.40
CA PHE A 193 -8.93 8.11 2.30
C PHE A 193 -9.62 6.75 2.36
N THR A 194 -10.92 6.77 2.63
CA THR A 194 -11.76 5.59 2.69
C THR A 194 -12.72 5.55 1.52
N THR A 195 -13.03 4.33 1.07
CA THR A 195 -14.06 4.04 0.08
C THR A 195 -14.99 2.98 0.61
N LYS A 196 -16.24 2.97 0.16
CA LYS A 196 -17.19 1.93 0.57
C LYS A 196 -16.64 0.52 0.30
N TYR A 197 -16.68 -0.35 1.31
CA TYR A 197 -16.31 -1.74 1.12
C TYR A 197 -17.42 -2.50 0.37
N ILE A 198 -17.05 -3.20 -0.69
CA ILE A 198 -17.95 -4.08 -1.45
C ILE A 198 -17.60 -5.54 -1.11
N PRO A 199 -18.49 -6.28 -0.43
CA PRO A 199 -18.26 -7.70 -0.15
C PRO A 199 -18.34 -8.52 -1.45
N GLY A 200 -17.65 -9.65 -1.49
CA GLY A 200 -17.65 -10.58 -2.63
C GLY A 200 -16.28 -10.77 -3.29
N GLY A 201 -15.30 -9.94 -2.94
CA GLY A 201 -13.93 -10.04 -3.46
C GLY A 201 -13.81 -9.51 -4.89
N THR A 202 -12.72 -9.87 -5.56
CA THR A 202 -12.39 -9.41 -6.91
C THR A 202 -12.59 -10.54 -7.93
N LEU A 203 -12.68 -10.18 -9.21
CA LEU A 203 -12.81 -11.13 -10.33
C LEU A 203 -11.53 -11.95 -10.56
N ALA A 204 -10.44 -11.65 -9.88
CA ALA A 204 -9.22 -12.45 -9.88
C ALA A 204 -9.41 -13.82 -9.21
N ASN A 205 -10.45 -13.99 -8.39
CA ASN A 205 -10.76 -15.27 -7.78
C ASN A 205 -11.33 -16.24 -8.84
N PRO A 206 -10.59 -17.30 -9.22
CA PRO A 206 -11.02 -18.22 -10.28
C PRO A 206 -12.27 -19.04 -9.91
N LYS A 207 -12.67 -19.06 -8.63
CA LYS A 207 -13.91 -19.70 -8.17
C LYS A 207 -15.16 -18.90 -8.50
N ILE A 208 -15.01 -17.62 -8.86
CA ILE A 208 -16.14 -16.76 -9.22
C ILE A 208 -16.37 -16.88 -10.72
N LEU A 209 -17.52 -17.44 -11.10
CA LEU A 209 -17.93 -17.48 -12.51
C LEU A 209 -18.29 -16.08 -12.99
N PHE A 210 -17.57 -15.59 -13.99
CA PHE A 210 -17.83 -14.30 -14.60
C PHE A 210 -19.18 -14.31 -15.35
N ARG A 211 -20.03 -13.33 -15.05
CA ARG A 211 -21.38 -13.22 -15.61
C ARG A 211 -21.41 -12.17 -16.72
N PHE A 212 -22.24 -12.41 -17.73
CA PHE A 212 -22.43 -11.45 -18.83
C PHE A 212 -22.93 -10.08 -18.34
N GLU A 213 -23.77 -10.06 -17.31
CA GLU A 213 -24.23 -8.83 -16.66
C GLU A 213 -23.07 -7.97 -16.13
N TRP A 214 -21.99 -8.57 -15.63
CA TRP A 214 -20.84 -7.83 -15.14
C TRP A 214 -20.01 -7.22 -16.26
N LEU A 215 -19.96 -7.88 -17.42
CA LEU A 215 -19.37 -7.27 -18.61
C LEU A 215 -20.15 -6.04 -19.03
N GLN A 216 -21.48 -6.13 -19.04
CA GLN A 216 -22.34 -5.00 -19.37
C GLN A 216 -22.13 -3.82 -18.40
N GLN A 217 -22.12 -4.09 -17.09
CA GLN A 217 -21.83 -3.07 -16.07
C GLN A 217 -20.45 -2.44 -16.27
N LEU A 218 -19.42 -3.25 -16.55
CA LEU A 218 -18.07 -2.76 -16.79
C LEU A 218 -18.01 -1.88 -18.05
N THR A 219 -18.64 -2.29 -19.15
CA THR A 219 -18.69 -1.47 -20.37
C THR A 219 -19.44 -0.16 -20.16
N GLN A 220 -20.52 -0.15 -19.37
CA GLN A 220 -21.24 1.07 -19.03
C GLN A 220 -20.37 2.05 -18.23
N VAL A 221 -19.58 1.54 -17.27
CA VAL A 221 -18.61 2.37 -16.54
C VAL A 221 -17.54 2.92 -17.47
N VAL A 222 -17.02 2.11 -18.39
CA VAL A 222 -16.01 2.54 -19.36
C VAL A 222 -16.55 3.63 -20.28
N ASP A 223 -17.77 3.47 -20.79
CA ASP A 223 -18.42 4.47 -21.64
C ASP A 223 -18.67 5.76 -20.86
N PHE A 224 -19.18 5.67 -19.64
CA PHE A 224 -19.38 6.83 -18.76
C PHE A 224 -18.07 7.60 -18.53
N LEU A 225 -17.00 6.89 -18.14
CA LEU A 225 -15.69 7.53 -17.89
C LEU A 225 -15.11 8.15 -19.17
N ASN A 226 -15.08 7.39 -20.28
CA ASN A 226 -14.41 7.84 -21.50
C ASN A 226 -15.22 8.88 -22.28
N LEU A 227 -16.52 8.63 -22.49
CA LEU A 227 -17.35 9.39 -23.41
C LEU A 227 -17.99 10.62 -22.74
N GLU A 228 -18.34 10.51 -21.45
CA GLU A 228 -18.98 11.63 -20.74
C GLU A 228 -17.97 12.49 -19.98
N LEU A 229 -16.97 11.85 -19.33
CA LEU A 229 -16.02 12.56 -18.47
C LEU A 229 -14.64 12.77 -19.10
N GLY A 230 -14.32 12.08 -20.20
CA GLY A 230 -13.00 12.14 -20.83
C GLY A 230 -11.88 11.54 -19.96
N ILE A 231 -12.21 10.61 -19.06
CA ILE A 231 -11.28 9.96 -18.12
C ILE A 231 -11.01 8.52 -18.58
N MET A 232 -9.74 8.12 -18.63
CA MET A 232 -9.33 6.75 -18.89
C MET A 232 -8.89 6.06 -17.60
N HIS A 233 -9.43 4.86 -17.32
CA HIS A 233 -9.07 4.09 -16.11
C HIS A 233 -7.63 3.52 -16.13
N GLN A 234 -7.08 3.16 -17.29
CA GLN A 234 -5.70 2.66 -17.51
C GLN A 234 -5.29 1.32 -16.84
N ASP A 235 -6.10 0.73 -15.96
CA ASP A 235 -5.80 -0.55 -15.26
C ASP A 235 -7.09 -1.36 -15.02
N ILE A 236 -7.85 -1.66 -16.09
CA ILE A 236 -9.03 -2.51 -16.02
C ILE A 236 -8.60 -3.97 -16.05
N VAL A 237 -8.64 -4.64 -14.90
CA VAL A 237 -8.15 -6.00 -14.69
C VAL A 237 -8.92 -6.69 -13.57
N GLY A 238 -8.95 -8.02 -13.55
CA GLY A 238 -9.78 -8.76 -12.59
C GLY A 238 -9.47 -8.53 -11.10
N ARG A 239 -8.29 -8.01 -10.76
CA ARG A 239 -7.90 -7.67 -9.37
C ARG A 239 -8.39 -6.28 -8.91
N ARG A 240 -8.95 -5.47 -9.81
CA ARG A 240 -9.37 -4.08 -9.57
C ARG A 240 -10.89 -3.95 -9.57
#